data_AF-A0A7V9BZ55-F1
#
_entry.id   AF-A0A7V9BZ55-F1
#
_cell.length_a   1.000
_cell.length_b   1.000
_cell.length_c   1.000
_cell.angle_alpha   90.00
_cell.angle_beta   90.00
_cell.angle_gamma   90.00
#
_symmetry.space_group_name_H-M   'P 1'
#
loop_
_entity.id
_entity.type
_entity.pdbx_description
1 polymer ?
#
loop_
_entity_poly.entity_id
_entity_poly.type
_entity_poly.pdbx_seq_one_letter_code
_entity_poly.pdbx_strand_id
1 'polypeptide(L)'
;MPSRPLDPRTWSRFGRVLLVITIVGLGIRAAYVVGAKLEEGTNIGDQIFYNAAANRLAWGDGFVEPFDPHPPPLLGSDPAADHPPLTILVLTPVSLLTDDSPNAHRFTMALLGTATVVLIGLRGRALAGDRAGLIAASIAAVYPNLWVNDGLIMSETLSALIVTIALLLTYRLLRGPSLKLAIWLGVVCGLAALTRAELVLLVPALLVPAALLARQTDRRMRLRLAAAGTGVAVAVMLPWVAYNMSRFDEPVFPSTNDGIALLGSNCETVYNGSDTGLTDLNCLKGNPRGDQSVDSRIYRDRAFDYISEHKGRAVVVTVARVGRTWSVFRPLDMLD
;
A
#
# COMPACT_ATOMS: atom_id res chain seq x y z
N MET A 1 -29.39 -28.39 -10.50
CA MET A 1 -30.03 -28.49 -9.16
C MET A 1 -30.59 -27.12 -8.81
N PRO A 2 -31.89 -26.99 -8.48
CA PRO A 2 -32.48 -25.70 -8.17
C PRO A 2 -31.96 -25.19 -6.82
N SER A 3 -31.49 -23.96 -6.79
CA SER A 3 -31.03 -23.26 -5.59
C SER A 3 -32.18 -23.06 -4.61
N ARG A 4 -32.08 -23.68 -3.42
CA ARG A 4 -32.97 -23.37 -2.28
C ARG A 4 -32.83 -21.89 -1.89
N PRO A 5 -33.93 -21.18 -1.61
CA PRO A 5 -33.87 -19.82 -1.08
C PRO A 5 -33.24 -19.85 0.32
N LEU A 6 -32.29 -18.95 0.56
CA LEU A 6 -31.62 -18.78 1.85
C LEU A 6 -32.61 -18.17 2.85
N ASP A 7 -32.90 -18.89 3.92
CA ASP A 7 -33.74 -18.45 5.05
C ASP A 7 -33.10 -17.22 5.74
N PRO A 8 -33.80 -16.08 5.87
CA PRO A 8 -33.26 -14.84 6.44
C PRO A 8 -32.93 -14.89 7.94
N ARG A 9 -33.35 -15.94 8.68
CA ARG A 9 -33.35 -15.92 10.16
C ARG A 9 -32.25 -16.73 10.86
N THR A 10 -31.25 -17.24 10.16
CA THR A 10 -30.08 -17.87 10.81
C THR A 10 -28.78 -17.22 10.36
N TRP A 11 -28.14 -16.48 11.25
CA TRP A 11 -26.71 -16.22 11.11
C TRP A 11 -26.00 -17.57 11.09
N SER A 12 -25.56 -18.00 9.89
CA SER A 12 -24.83 -19.25 9.71
C SER A 12 -23.71 -19.35 10.76
N ARG A 13 -23.42 -20.55 11.27
CA ARG A 13 -22.34 -20.78 12.25
C ARG A 13 -21.06 -20.05 11.85
N PHE A 14 -20.74 -20.05 10.56
CA PHE A 14 -19.66 -19.28 9.97
C PHE A 14 -19.71 -17.78 10.31
N GLY A 15 -20.84 -17.12 10.08
CA GLY A 15 -20.99 -15.67 10.33
C GLY A 15 -20.77 -15.29 11.80
N ARG A 16 -21.26 -16.11 12.73
CA ARG A 16 -21.02 -15.90 14.17
C ARG A 16 -19.54 -16.05 14.53
N VAL A 17 -18.88 -17.09 14.05
CA VAL A 17 -17.45 -17.31 14.33
C VAL A 17 -16.59 -16.24 13.66
N LEU A 18 -16.91 -15.85 12.42
CA LEU A 18 -16.21 -14.77 11.73
C LEU A 18 -16.36 -13.46 12.49
N LEU A 19 -17.55 -13.13 13.01
CA LEU A 19 -17.75 -11.94 13.84
C LEU A 19 -16.86 -11.97 15.10
N VAL A 20 -16.76 -13.11 15.78
CA VAL A 20 -15.85 -13.25 16.94
C VAL A 20 -14.41 -13.02 16.52
N ILE A 21 -13.95 -13.62 15.41
CA ILE A 21 -12.59 -13.39 14.88
C ILE A 21 -12.36 -11.92 14.56
N THR A 22 -13.34 -11.24 13.96
CA THR A 22 -13.27 -9.81 13.64
C THR A 22 -13.15 -8.95 14.90
N ILE A 23 -13.95 -9.24 15.93
CA ILE A 23 -13.89 -8.52 17.22
C ILE A 23 -12.53 -8.74 17.89
N VAL A 24 -12.03 -9.98 17.91
CA VAL A 24 -10.71 -10.30 18.45
C VAL A 24 -9.62 -9.59 17.66
N GLY A 25 -9.69 -9.61 16.32
CA GLY A 25 -8.72 -8.94 15.44
C GLY A 25 -8.69 -7.43 15.62
N LEU A 26 -9.86 -6.79 15.82
CA LEU A 26 -9.95 -5.37 16.17
C LEU A 26 -9.40 -5.12 17.58
N GLY A 27 -9.72 -6.00 18.53
CA GLY A 27 -9.20 -5.93 19.90
C GLY A 27 -7.68 -5.98 19.96
N ILE A 28 -7.03 -6.86 19.17
CA ILE A 28 -5.56 -6.93 19.06
C ILE A 28 -4.98 -5.62 18.54
N ARG A 29 -5.56 -5.08 17.46
CA ARG A 29 -5.12 -3.81 16.85
C ARG A 29 -5.28 -2.64 17.82
N ALA A 30 -6.44 -2.54 18.47
CA ALA A 30 -6.70 -1.53 19.46
C ALA A 30 -5.77 -1.67 20.68
N ALA A 31 -5.54 -2.88 21.17
CA ALA A 31 -4.62 -3.13 22.28
C ALA A 31 -3.17 -2.74 21.92
N TYR A 32 -2.73 -2.98 20.69
CA TYR A 32 -1.42 -2.52 20.23
C TYR A 32 -1.34 -0.99 20.18
N VAL A 33 -2.35 -0.33 19.60
CA VAL A 33 -2.41 1.14 19.58
C VAL A 33 -2.39 1.71 21.00
N VAL A 34 -3.21 1.15 21.91
CA VAL A 34 -3.31 1.58 23.30
C VAL A 34 -2.02 1.33 24.08
N GLY A 35 -1.49 0.11 24.02
CA GLY A 35 -0.37 -0.32 24.86
C GLY A 35 1.00 0.11 24.36
N ALA A 36 1.16 0.31 23.05
CA ALA A 36 2.47 0.62 22.46
C ALA A 36 2.54 2.03 21.85
N LYS A 37 1.43 2.61 21.38
CA LYS A 37 1.49 3.80 20.51
C LYS A 37 0.86 5.07 21.08
N LEU A 38 -0.08 5.01 22.02
CA LEU A 38 -0.78 6.20 22.53
C LEU A 38 0.16 7.31 23.03
N GLU A 39 1.20 6.92 23.76
CA GLU A 39 2.16 7.86 24.36
C GLU A 39 3.39 8.10 23.46
N GLU A 40 3.59 7.29 22.41
CA GLU A 40 4.80 7.30 21.58
C GLU A 40 4.82 8.43 20.53
N GLY A 41 3.80 9.31 20.49
CA GLY A 41 3.66 10.33 19.44
C GLY A 41 3.77 9.72 18.03
N THR A 42 4.11 10.53 17.03
CA THR A 42 4.57 10.07 15.71
C THR A 42 6.04 10.44 15.60
N ASN A 43 6.92 9.62 16.19
CA ASN A 43 8.32 10.01 16.38
C ASN A 43 9.30 9.33 15.42
N ILE A 44 8.87 8.32 14.64
CA ILE A 44 9.76 7.51 13.80
C ILE A 44 9.07 7.05 12.51
N GLY A 45 9.74 7.19 11.35
CA GLY A 45 9.34 6.60 10.07
C GLY A 45 8.17 7.28 9.36
N ASP A 46 7.62 6.62 8.34
CA ASP A 46 6.60 7.20 7.44
C ASP A 46 5.26 7.55 8.13
N GLN A 47 5.05 7.06 9.37
CA GLN A 47 3.86 7.40 10.17
C GLN A 47 3.71 8.92 10.39
N ILE A 48 4.85 9.63 10.51
CA ILE A 48 4.86 11.08 10.67
C ILE A 48 4.39 11.73 9.38
N PHE A 49 4.88 11.24 8.25
CA PHE A 49 4.52 11.76 6.93
C PHE A 49 3.03 11.63 6.67
N TYR A 50 2.45 10.42 6.80
CA TYR A 50 1.03 10.22 6.49
C TYR A 50 0.10 11.01 7.41
N ASN A 51 0.43 11.10 8.70
CA ASN A 51 -0.35 11.90 9.64
C ASN A 51 -0.25 13.39 9.32
N ALA A 52 0.97 13.92 9.18
CA ALA A 52 1.21 15.34 8.93
C ALA A 52 0.64 15.76 7.56
N ALA A 53 0.84 14.97 6.50
CA ALA A 53 0.30 15.26 5.18
C ALA A 53 -1.23 15.29 5.15
N ALA A 54 -1.89 14.39 5.90
CA ALA A 54 -3.35 14.37 5.98
C ALA A 54 -3.90 15.61 6.71
N ASN A 55 -3.21 16.07 7.76
CA ASN A 55 -3.54 17.28 8.51
C ASN A 55 -3.34 18.54 7.65
N ARG A 56 -2.20 18.63 6.94
CA ARG A 56 -1.93 19.71 5.97
C ARG A 56 -3.01 19.83 4.92
N LEU A 57 -3.40 18.70 4.34
CA LEU A 57 -4.47 18.68 3.36
C LEU A 57 -5.82 19.11 3.96
N ALA A 58 -6.08 18.77 5.24
CA ALA A 58 -7.26 19.21 5.96
C ALA A 58 -7.27 20.73 6.26
N TRP A 59 -6.09 21.32 6.51
CA TRP A 59 -5.94 22.77 6.70
C TRP A 59 -6.07 23.58 5.40
N GLY A 60 -5.99 22.91 4.25
CA GLY A 60 -6.09 23.54 2.93
C GLY A 60 -4.76 23.85 2.25
N ASP A 61 -3.63 23.40 2.83
CA ASP A 61 -2.28 23.62 2.28
C ASP A 61 -2.05 22.81 0.98
N GLY A 62 -2.82 21.73 0.77
CA GLY A 62 -2.66 20.82 -0.35
C GLY A 62 -1.60 19.74 -0.09
N PHE A 63 -0.96 19.25 -1.15
CA PHE A 63 0.08 18.21 -1.07
C PHE A 63 1.48 18.84 -1.03
N VAL A 64 1.85 19.33 0.14
CA VAL A 64 3.12 20.04 0.39
C VAL A 64 3.99 19.25 1.36
N GLU A 65 5.28 19.58 1.41
CA GLU A 65 6.27 18.98 2.33
C GLU A 65 5.75 19.06 3.77
N PRO A 66 5.37 17.91 4.39
CA PRO A 66 4.69 17.94 5.67
C PRO A 66 5.53 18.53 6.80
N PHE A 67 6.86 18.49 6.67
CA PHE A 67 7.81 18.93 7.69
C PHE A 67 8.23 20.40 7.58
N ASP A 68 7.86 21.11 6.51
CA ASP A 68 8.21 22.52 6.36
C ASP A 68 7.50 23.39 7.40
N PRO A 69 8.16 24.35 8.08
CA PRO A 69 7.44 25.29 8.94
C PRO A 69 6.37 26.01 8.13
N HIS A 70 5.10 26.04 8.58
CA HIS A 70 3.97 26.64 7.83
C HIS A 70 4.38 28.05 7.33
N PRO A 71 4.73 28.19 6.04
CA PRO A 71 5.31 29.42 5.57
C PRO A 71 4.20 30.46 5.43
N PRO A 72 4.50 31.77 5.52
CA PRO A 72 3.53 32.81 5.20
C PRO A 72 2.90 32.52 3.82
N PRO A 73 1.59 32.78 3.61
CA PRO A 73 0.87 32.44 2.36
C PRO A 73 1.50 32.96 1.06
N LEU A 74 2.43 33.91 1.16
CA LEU A 74 3.12 34.57 0.06
C LEU A 74 4.39 33.84 -0.42
N LEU A 75 4.92 32.88 0.35
CA LEU A 75 6.19 32.20 0.05
C LEU A 75 6.02 30.82 -0.59
N GLY A 76 4.80 30.25 -0.57
CA GLY A 76 4.55 28.87 -1.01
C GLY A 76 5.19 27.84 -0.06
N SER A 77 4.80 26.58 -0.19
CA SER A 77 5.46 25.44 0.46
C SER A 77 5.97 24.50 -0.62
N ASP A 78 7.06 23.77 -0.35
CA ASP A 78 7.61 22.87 -1.34
C ASP A 78 6.61 21.75 -1.67
N PRO A 79 6.34 21.44 -2.95
CA PRO A 79 5.42 20.38 -3.34
C PRO A 79 5.91 19.01 -2.86
N ALA A 80 5.03 18.19 -2.24
CA ALA A 80 5.37 16.83 -1.82
C ALA A 80 4.67 15.72 -2.61
N ALA A 81 5.42 14.69 -2.98
CA ALA A 81 4.95 13.48 -3.64
C ALA A 81 5.75 12.24 -3.24
N ASP A 82 6.36 12.20 -2.04
CA ASP A 82 7.09 11.02 -1.55
C ASP A 82 6.22 9.78 -1.59
N HIS A 83 4.93 9.92 -1.29
CA HIS A 83 3.98 8.83 -1.39
C HIS A 83 2.80 9.16 -2.30
N PRO A 84 2.22 8.14 -2.96
CA PRO A 84 0.95 8.30 -3.66
C PRO A 84 -0.19 8.74 -2.70
N PRO A 85 -1.24 9.41 -3.22
CA PRO A 85 -2.08 10.28 -2.41
C PRO A 85 -3.19 9.55 -1.66
N LEU A 86 -3.50 8.29 -1.99
CA LEU A 86 -4.74 7.65 -1.55
C LEU A 86 -4.78 7.44 -0.04
N THR A 87 -3.66 7.07 0.59
CA THR A 87 -3.57 6.93 2.05
C THR A 87 -3.86 8.26 2.74
N ILE A 88 -3.27 9.35 2.24
CA ILE A 88 -3.48 10.72 2.73
C ILE A 88 -4.95 11.10 2.59
N LEU A 89 -5.52 10.92 1.38
CA LEU A 89 -6.93 11.23 1.08
C LEU A 89 -7.93 10.45 1.96
N VAL A 90 -7.59 9.22 2.35
CA VAL A 90 -8.42 8.41 3.26
C VAL A 90 -8.36 8.92 4.71
N LEU A 91 -7.22 9.47 5.12
CA LEU A 91 -7.02 10.01 6.47
C LEU A 91 -7.51 11.46 6.63
N THR A 92 -7.49 12.28 5.57
CA THR A 92 -7.90 13.70 5.63
C THR A 92 -9.29 13.94 6.22
N PRO A 93 -10.35 13.17 5.90
CA PRO A 93 -11.65 13.32 6.54
C PRO A 93 -11.60 13.11 8.07
N VAL A 94 -10.67 12.29 8.56
CA VAL A 94 -10.48 12.06 9.99
C VAL A 94 -9.83 13.28 10.64
N SER A 95 -8.80 13.86 9.99
CA SER A 95 -8.18 15.10 10.45
C SER A 95 -9.18 16.25 10.58
N LEU A 96 -10.08 16.40 9.58
CA LEU A 96 -11.16 17.40 9.60
C LEU A 96 -12.15 17.25 10.76
N LEU A 97 -12.24 16.06 11.37
CA LEU A 97 -13.22 15.74 12.41
C LEU A 97 -12.62 15.60 13.80
N THR A 98 -11.30 15.50 13.93
CA THR A 98 -10.63 15.06 15.17
C THR A 98 -9.43 15.92 15.59
N ASP A 99 -9.35 17.15 15.09
CA ASP A 99 -8.31 18.14 15.43
C ASP A 99 -6.90 17.54 15.36
N ASP A 100 -6.57 16.92 14.22
CA ASP A 100 -5.22 16.44 13.88
C ASP A 100 -4.68 15.28 14.74
N SER A 101 -5.54 14.59 15.49
CA SER A 101 -5.17 13.49 16.39
C SER A 101 -4.54 12.27 15.67
N PRO A 102 -3.26 11.94 15.94
CA PRO A 102 -2.63 10.74 15.37
C PRO A 102 -3.32 9.44 15.78
N ASN A 103 -3.92 9.43 16.97
CA ASN A 103 -4.64 8.26 17.46
C ASN A 103 -5.93 8.02 16.67
N ALA A 104 -6.60 9.07 16.19
CA ALA A 104 -7.77 8.92 15.33
C ALA A 104 -7.39 8.25 13.99
N HIS A 105 -6.25 8.61 13.41
CA HIS A 105 -5.71 7.93 12.21
C HIS A 105 -5.38 6.46 12.48
N ARG A 106 -4.72 6.15 13.60
CA ARG A 106 -4.40 4.77 14.00
C ARG A 106 -5.64 3.90 14.16
N PHE A 107 -6.69 4.40 14.82
CA PHE A 107 -7.95 3.67 14.93
C PHE A 107 -8.66 3.51 13.58
N THR A 108 -8.57 4.51 12.70
CA THR A 108 -9.08 4.40 11.33
C THR A 108 -8.36 3.29 10.56
N MET A 109 -7.02 3.24 10.66
CA MET A 109 -6.24 2.16 10.07
C MET A 109 -6.58 0.80 10.67
N ALA A 110 -6.77 0.70 12.00
CA ALA A 110 -7.20 -0.54 12.64
C ALA A 110 -8.56 -1.04 12.13
N LEU A 111 -9.50 -0.14 11.82
CA LEU A 111 -10.79 -0.50 11.21
C LEU A 111 -10.60 -1.01 9.78
N LEU A 112 -9.76 -0.36 8.97
CA LEU A 112 -9.44 -0.80 7.60
C LEU A 112 -8.72 -2.16 7.59
N GLY A 113 -7.74 -2.35 8.47
CA GLY A 113 -7.04 -3.62 8.68
C GLY A 113 -8.01 -4.72 9.12
N THR A 114 -8.98 -4.41 9.99
CA THR A 114 -10.03 -5.34 10.40
C THR A 114 -10.97 -5.71 9.24
N ALA A 115 -11.31 -4.77 8.36
CA ALA A 115 -12.09 -5.06 7.16
C ALA A 115 -11.37 -6.07 6.24
N THR A 116 -10.04 -5.98 6.15
CA THR A 116 -9.20 -6.94 5.41
C THR A 116 -9.35 -8.36 5.98
N VAL A 117 -9.38 -8.54 7.30
CA VAL A 117 -9.62 -9.84 7.97
C VAL A 117 -10.96 -10.45 7.55
N VAL A 118 -12.04 -9.64 7.57
CA VAL A 118 -13.37 -10.08 7.16
C VAL A 118 -13.37 -10.55 5.70
N LEU A 119 -12.76 -9.77 4.81
CA LEU A 119 -12.69 -10.11 3.39
C LEU A 119 -11.89 -11.39 3.16
N ILE A 120 -10.73 -11.55 3.80
CA ILE A 120 -9.93 -12.78 3.73
C ILE A 120 -10.78 -14.00 4.16
N GLY A 121 -11.53 -13.88 5.26
CA GLY A 121 -12.40 -14.94 5.74
C GLY A 121 -13.51 -15.32 4.76
N LEU A 122 -14.20 -14.32 4.21
CA LEU A 122 -15.24 -14.53 3.20
C LEU A 122 -14.66 -15.13 1.91
N ARG A 123 -13.41 -14.81 1.54
CA ARG A 123 -12.74 -15.36 0.37
C ARG A 123 -12.29 -16.80 0.58
N GLY A 124 -11.65 -17.09 1.70
CA GLY A 124 -11.26 -18.47 2.06
C GLY A 124 -12.50 -19.38 2.08
N ARG A 125 -13.63 -18.88 2.58
CA ARG A 125 -14.92 -19.59 2.52
C ARG A 125 -15.37 -19.89 1.09
N ALA A 126 -15.32 -18.90 0.22
CA ALA A 126 -15.75 -19.06 -1.17
C ALA A 126 -14.86 -20.00 -1.98
N LEU A 127 -13.59 -20.19 -1.58
CA LEU A 127 -12.63 -21.04 -2.28
C LEU A 127 -12.66 -22.49 -1.80
N ALA A 128 -12.71 -22.71 -0.48
CA ALA A 128 -12.52 -24.04 0.12
C ALA A 128 -13.46 -24.33 1.31
N GLY A 129 -14.55 -23.57 1.43
CA GLY A 129 -15.60 -23.78 2.43
C GLY A 129 -15.34 -23.14 3.79
N ASP A 130 -16.31 -23.25 4.69
CA ASP A 130 -16.36 -22.51 5.96
C ASP A 130 -15.08 -22.65 6.81
N ARG A 131 -14.52 -23.86 6.92
CA ARG A 131 -13.29 -24.11 7.70
C ARG A 131 -12.11 -23.30 7.17
N ALA A 132 -11.87 -23.34 5.86
CA ALA A 132 -10.76 -22.62 5.24
C ALA A 132 -10.90 -21.10 5.43
N GLY A 133 -12.12 -20.57 5.30
CA GLY A 133 -12.41 -19.17 5.56
C GLY A 133 -12.10 -18.74 6.99
N LEU A 134 -12.55 -19.53 7.99
CA LEU A 134 -12.30 -19.21 9.39
C LEU A 134 -10.82 -19.32 9.76
N ILE A 135 -10.10 -20.31 9.23
CA ILE A 135 -8.65 -20.44 9.42
C ILE A 135 -7.92 -19.25 8.81
N ALA A 136 -8.22 -18.89 7.57
CA ALA A 136 -7.60 -17.75 6.89
C ALA A 136 -7.86 -16.42 7.63
N ALA A 137 -9.10 -16.20 8.08
CA ALA A 137 -9.44 -15.03 8.89
C ALA A 137 -8.69 -15.02 10.22
N SER A 138 -8.59 -16.17 10.90
CA SER A 138 -7.89 -16.27 12.18
C SER A 138 -6.41 -15.96 12.04
N ILE A 139 -5.75 -16.50 11.01
CA ILE A 139 -4.35 -16.17 10.69
C ILE A 139 -4.20 -14.68 10.42
N ALA A 140 -5.04 -14.10 9.55
CA ALA A 140 -4.98 -12.68 9.23
C ALA A 140 -5.26 -11.76 10.43
N ALA A 141 -6.10 -12.19 11.37
CA ALA A 141 -6.42 -11.43 12.57
C ALA A 141 -5.21 -11.26 13.49
N VAL A 142 -4.38 -12.30 13.63
CA VAL A 142 -3.26 -12.34 14.58
C VAL A 142 -1.88 -12.12 13.95
N TYR A 143 -1.77 -12.14 12.62
CA TYR A 143 -0.49 -12.04 11.91
C TYR A 143 0.14 -10.63 12.03
N PRO A 144 1.30 -10.47 12.70
CA PRO A 144 1.89 -9.16 13.00
C PRO A 144 2.14 -8.28 11.78
N ASN A 145 2.60 -8.86 10.67
CA ASN A 145 2.86 -8.12 9.43
C ASN A 145 1.60 -7.49 8.80
N LEU A 146 0.39 -7.85 9.26
CA LEU A 146 -0.84 -7.16 8.88
C LEU A 146 -1.26 -6.09 9.88
N TRP A 147 -1.20 -6.37 11.19
CA TRP A 147 -1.78 -5.45 12.19
C TRP A 147 -0.80 -4.42 12.75
N VAL A 148 0.51 -4.65 12.70
CA VAL A 148 1.53 -3.69 13.19
C VAL A 148 1.51 -2.41 12.34
N ASN A 149 1.35 -2.56 11.03
CA ASN A 149 1.22 -1.46 10.07
C ASN A 149 0.01 -0.55 10.35
N ASP A 150 -1.06 -1.11 10.93
CA ASP A 150 -2.25 -0.33 11.30
C ASP A 150 -1.90 0.73 12.36
N GLY A 151 -1.15 0.33 13.39
CA GLY A 151 -0.74 1.23 14.48
C GLY A 151 0.38 2.21 14.08
N LEU A 152 1.11 1.91 13.01
CA LEU A 152 2.15 2.76 12.42
C LEU A 152 1.63 3.68 11.30
N ILE A 153 0.30 3.77 11.09
CA ILE A 153 -0.30 4.65 10.07
C ILE A 153 0.33 4.43 8.67
N MET A 154 0.55 3.16 8.32
CA MET A 154 1.26 2.79 7.10
C MET A 154 0.33 2.54 5.91
N SER A 155 0.79 2.84 4.69
CA SER A 155 0.05 2.58 3.43
C SER A 155 -0.24 1.09 3.19
N GLU A 156 0.55 0.21 3.81
CA GLU A 156 0.45 -1.25 3.82
C GLU A 156 -0.94 -1.71 4.26
N THR A 157 -1.54 -1.02 5.24
CA THR A 157 -2.88 -1.30 5.75
C THR A 157 -3.94 -1.24 4.65
N LEU A 158 -3.94 -0.12 3.91
CA LEU A 158 -4.87 0.11 2.81
C LEU A 158 -4.50 -0.75 1.58
N SER A 159 -3.20 -0.96 1.37
CA SER A 159 -2.69 -1.83 0.31
C SER A 159 -3.20 -3.27 0.46
N ALA A 160 -3.14 -3.84 1.67
CA ALA A 160 -3.63 -5.18 1.94
C ALA A 160 -5.14 -5.33 1.65
N LEU A 161 -5.92 -4.31 2.00
CA LEU A 161 -7.35 -4.25 1.71
C LEU A 161 -7.62 -4.23 0.20
N ILE A 162 -6.97 -3.32 -0.52
CA ILE A 162 -7.14 -3.13 -1.96
C ILE A 162 -6.67 -4.36 -2.74
N VAL A 163 -5.52 -4.96 -2.38
CA VAL A 163 -5.01 -6.20 -2.99
C VAL A 163 -6.01 -7.35 -2.78
N THR A 164 -6.61 -7.47 -1.59
CA THR A 164 -7.63 -8.50 -1.33
C THR A 164 -8.86 -8.32 -2.23
N ILE A 165 -9.28 -7.07 -2.48
CA ILE A 165 -10.36 -6.75 -3.42
C ILE A 165 -9.93 -7.01 -4.87
N ALA A 166 -8.69 -6.69 -5.25
CA ALA A 166 -8.15 -6.95 -6.58
C ALA A 166 -8.16 -8.44 -6.91
N LEU A 167 -7.69 -9.29 -5.98
CA LEU A 167 -7.69 -10.75 -6.12
C LEU A 167 -9.11 -11.31 -6.28
N LEU A 168 -10.07 -10.75 -5.53
CA LEU A 168 -11.48 -11.09 -5.68
C LEU A 168 -11.99 -10.78 -7.10
N LEU A 169 -11.79 -9.56 -7.57
CA LEU A 169 -12.30 -9.12 -8.87
C LEU A 169 -11.63 -9.89 -10.00
N THR A 170 -10.33 -10.18 -9.87
CA THR A 170 -9.56 -11.05 -10.76
C THR A 170 -10.20 -12.44 -10.87
N TYR A 171 -10.50 -13.07 -9.74
CA TYR A 171 -11.14 -14.39 -9.73
C TYR A 171 -12.55 -14.38 -10.34
N ARG A 172 -13.34 -13.33 -10.05
CA ARG A 172 -14.67 -13.17 -10.65
C ARG A 172 -14.57 -12.96 -12.15
N LEU A 173 -13.62 -12.17 -12.62
CA LEU A 173 -13.39 -11.91 -14.04
C LEU A 173 -13.00 -13.20 -14.78
N LEU A 174 -12.16 -14.05 -14.18
CA LEU A 174 -11.79 -15.36 -14.74
C LEU A 174 -12.98 -16.33 -14.86
N ARG A 175 -13.91 -16.30 -13.91
CA ARG A 175 -15.06 -17.23 -13.84
C ARG A 175 -16.30 -16.76 -14.58
N GLY A 176 -16.52 -15.46 -14.68
CA GLY A 176 -17.68 -14.85 -15.34
C GLY A 176 -17.27 -13.54 -15.98
N PRO A 177 -16.56 -13.57 -17.13
CA PRO A 177 -15.96 -12.39 -17.70
C PRO A 177 -17.01 -11.35 -18.08
N SER A 178 -16.84 -10.11 -17.62
CA SER A 178 -17.72 -8.99 -17.98
C SER A 178 -16.96 -7.67 -17.97
N LEU A 179 -17.42 -6.73 -18.81
CA LEU A 179 -16.83 -5.40 -18.90
C LEU A 179 -16.89 -4.66 -17.56
N LYS A 180 -17.99 -4.81 -16.82
CA LYS A 180 -18.16 -4.25 -15.48
C LYS A 180 -17.08 -4.74 -14.50
N LEU A 181 -16.76 -6.03 -14.52
CA LEU A 181 -15.69 -6.57 -13.66
C LEU A 181 -14.31 -6.08 -14.07
N ALA A 182 -14.03 -5.98 -15.37
CA ALA A 182 -12.77 -5.45 -15.87
C ALA A 182 -12.59 -3.96 -15.48
N ILE A 183 -13.66 -3.17 -15.61
CA ILE A 183 -13.69 -1.76 -15.18
C ILE A 183 -13.42 -1.66 -13.66
N TRP A 184 -14.15 -2.40 -12.82
CA TRP A 184 -13.92 -2.37 -11.37
C TRP A 184 -12.53 -2.86 -10.99
N LEU A 185 -11.99 -3.88 -11.66
CA LEU A 185 -10.62 -4.32 -11.43
C LEU A 185 -9.62 -3.23 -11.83
N GLY A 186 -9.88 -2.52 -12.94
CA GLY A 186 -9.12 -1.33 -13.35
C GLY A 186 -9.13 -0.23 -12.30
N VAL A 187 -10.31 0.12 -11.77
CA VAL A 187 -10.44 1.11 -10.68
C VAL A 187 -9.60 0.69 -9.48
N VAL A 188 -9.73 -0.56 -9.05
CA VAL A 188 -8.99 -1.09 -7.89
C VAL A 188 -7.48 -1.12 -8.14
N CYS A 189 -7.01 -1.46 -9.35
CA CYS A 189 -5.59 -1.39 -9.69
C CYS A 189 -5.06 0.05 -9.73
N GLY A 190 -5.84 1.00 -10.24
CA GLY A 190 -5.48 2.42 -10.22
C GLY A 190 -5.40 2.97 -8.80
N LEU A 191 -6.38 2.64 -7.95
CA LEU A 191 -6.36 2.98 -6.51
C LEU A 191 -5.18 2.30 -5.79
N ALA A 192 -4.82 1.08 -6.17
CA ALA A 192 -3.65 0.39 -5.62
C ALA A 192 -2.35 1.16 -5.95
N ALA A 193 -2.19 1.59 -7.20
CA ALA A 193 -1.06 2.42 -7.61
C ALA A 193 -1.04 3.79 -6.90
N LEU A 194 -2.21 4.35 -6.59
CA LEU A 194 -2.36 5.57 -5.80
C LEU A 194 -2.21 5.36 -4.28
N THR A 195 -2.10 4.12 -3.79
CA THR A 195 -1.68 3.82 -2.41
C THR A 195 -0.18 3.63 -2.34
N ARG A 196 0.36 2.81 -3.26
CA ARG A 196 1.78 2.48 -3.38
C ARG A 196 2.13 2.31 -4.85
N ALA A 197 3.17 2.99 -5.30
CA ALA A 197 3.50 3.11 -6.72
C ALA A 197 3.72 1.75 -7.39
N GLU A 198 4.39 0.82 -6.72
CA GLU A 198 4.71 -0.51 -7.23
C GLU A 198 3.48 -1.40 -7.44
N LEU A 199 2.34 -1.09 -6.80
CA LEU A 199 1.09 -1.84 -7.01
C LEU A 199 0.47 -1.58 -8.38
N VAL A 200 1.02 -0.66 -9.18
CA VAL A 200 0.74 -0.59 -10.63
C VAL A 200 0.99 -1.93 -11.32
N LEU A 201 1.91 -2.76 -10.78
CA LEU A 201 2.22 -4.10 -11.28
C LEU A 201 1.02 -5.06 -11.20
N LEU A 202 -0.03 -4.77 -10.43
CA LEU A 202 -1.27 -5.55 -10.46
C LEU A 202 -1.95 -5.51 -11.83
N VAL A 203 -1.72 -4.48 -12.65
CA VAL A 203 -2.26 -4.40 -14.01
C VAL A 203 -1.67 -5.50 -14.90
N PRO A 204 -0.33 -5.58 -15.13
CA PRO A 204 0.26 -6.64 -15.93
C PRO A 204 0.29 -8.00 -15.23
N ALA A 205 0.27 -8.07 -13.89
CA ALA A 205 0.34 -9.35 -13.16
C ALA A 205 -1.03 -10.01 -12.94
N LEU A 206 -2.10 -9.24 -12.76
CA LEU A 206 -3.44 -9.77 -12.49
C LEU A 206 -4.46 -9.40 -13.56
N LEU A 207 -4.66 -8.10 -13.82
CA LEU A 207 -5.75 -7.61 -14.67
C LEU A 207 -5.63 -8.13 -16.10
N VAL A 208 -4.48 -7.90 -16.74
CA VAL A 208 -4.25 -8.28 -18.14
C VAL A 208 -4.28 -9.81 -18.29
N PRO A 209 -3.57 -10.61 -17.48
CA PRO A 209 -3.68 -12.06 -17.55
C PRO A 209 -5.11 -12.56 -17.31
N ALA A 210 -5.84 -12.03 -16.33
CA ALA A 210 -7.21 -12.45 -16.06
C ALA A 210 -8.16 -12.16 -17.24
N ALA A 211 -8.00 -11.00 -17.89
CA ALA A 211 -8.76 -10.66 -19.07
C ALA A 211 -8.40 -11.55 -20.29
N LEU A 212 -7.12 -11.86 -20.49
CA LEU A 212 -6.64 -12.67 -21.62
C LEU A 212 -6.86 -14.18 -21.43
N LEU A 213 -6.90 -14.66 -20.18
CA LEU A 213 -7.16 -16.06 -19.83
C LEU A 213 -8.65 -16.37 -19.63
N ALA A 214 -9.54 -15.39 -19.80
CA ALA A 214 -10.99 -15.56 -19.76
C ALA A 214 -11.50 -16.45 -20.91
N ARG A 215 -11.39 -17.78 -20.76
CA ARG A 215 -11.67 -18.75 -21.84
C ARG A 215 -13.12 -18.79 -22.31
N GLN A 216 -14.06 -18.27 -21.52
CA GLN A 216 -15.48 -18.26 -21.83
C GLN A 216 -15.88 -17.20 -22.88
N THR A 217 -14.94 -16.37 -23.33
CA THR A 217 -15.19 -15.31 -24.33
C THR A 217 -14.25 -15.43 -25.52
N ASP A 218 -14.62 -14.78 -26.62
CA ASP A 218 -13.81 -14.71 -27.85
C ASP A 218 -12.60 -13.76 -27.69
N ARG A 219 -11.63 -13.85 -28.61
CA ARG A 219 -10.39 -13.07 -28.54
C ARG A 219 -10.66 -11.55 -28.53
N ARG A 220 -11.65 -11.08 -29.30
CA ARG A 220 -12.00 -9.65 -29.35
C ARG A 220 -12.50 -9.16 -28.01
N MET A 221 -13.39 -9.90 -27.34
CA MET A 221 -13.85 -9.54 -26.00
C MET A 221 -12.69 -9.55 -25.00
N ARG A 222 -11.79 -10.53 -25.03
CA ARG A 222 -10.62 -10.57 -24.12
C ARG A 222 -9.74 -9.32 -24.24
N LEU A 223 -9.44 -8.91 -25.47
CA LEU A 223 -8.70 -7.67 -25.72
C LEU A 223 -9.49 -6.44 -25.24
N ARG A 224 -10.81 -6.42 -25.43
CA ARG A 224 -11.67 -5.34 -24.93
C ARG A 224 -11.68 -5.26 -23.40
N LEU A 225 -11.72 -6.39 -22.70
CA LEU A 225 -11.64 -6.44 -21.23
C LEU A 225 -10.29 -5.92 -20.73
N ALA A 226 -9.19 -6.36 -21.35
CA ALA A 226 -7.85 -5.89 -21.00
C ALA A 226 -7.71 -4.38 -21.25
N ALA A 227 -8.08 -3.91 -22.45
CA ALA A 227 -8.00 -2.51 -22.81
C ALA A 227 -8.89 -1.63 -21.92
N ALA A 228 -10.12 -2.05 -21.63
CA ALA A 228 -11.02 -1.30 -20.76
C ALA A 228 -10.51 -1.24 -19.31
N GLY A 229 -10.07 -2.36 -18.75
CA GLY A 229 -9.54 -2.38 -17.38
C GLY A 229 -8.25 -1.56 -17.25
N THR A 230 -7.30 -1.71 -18.18
CA THR A 230 -6.07 -0.91 -18.20
C THR A 230 -6.36 0.57 -18.43
N GLY A 231 -7.24 0.91 -19.37
CA GLY A 231 -7.64 2.30 -19.63
C GLY A 231 -8.28 2.96 -18.41
N VAL A 232 -9.10 2.23 -17.65
CA VAL A 232 -9.68 2.72 -16.39
C VAL A 232 -8.62 2.88 -15.30
N ALA A 233 -7.68 1.95 -15.17
CA ALA A 233 -6.58 2.10 -14.20
C ALA A 233 -5.77 3.38 -14.48
N VAL A 234 -5.42 3.62 -15.75
CA VAL A 234 -4.76 4.85 -16.19
C VAL A 234 -5.63 6.07 -15.88
N ALA A 235 -6.92 6.04 -16.20
CA ALA A 235 -7.82 7.16 -15.94
C ALA A 235 -7.96 7.48 -14.45
N VAL A 236 -7.91 6.49 -13.55
CA VAL A 236 -7.93 6.71 -12.10
C VAL A 236 -6.63 7.35 -11.61
N MET A 237 -5.47 6.97 -12.16
CA MET A 237 -4.18 7.56 -11.79
C MET A 237 -3.97 8.96 -12.39
N LEU A 238 -4.58 9.24 -13.53
CA LEU A 238 -4.32 10.41 -14.35
C LEU A 238 -4.45 11.75 -13.59
N PRO A 239 -5.45 12.00 -12.73
CA PRO A 239 -5.56 13.28 -12.03
C PRO A 239 -4.35 13.59 -11.16
N TRP A 240 -3.85 12.59 -10.42
CA TRP A 240 -2.68 12.74 -9.57
C TRP A 240 -1.40 12.94 -10.39
N VAL A 241 -1.22 12.13 -11.43
CA VAL A 241 -0.07 12.24 -12.34
C VAL A 241 -0.05 13.61 -13.02
N ALA A 242 -1.18 14.07 -13.54
CA ALA A 242 -1.28 15.38 -14.19
C ALA A 242 -1.01 16.52 -13.20
N TYR A 243 -1.51 16.42 -11.97
CA TYR A 243 -1.24 17.38 -10.91
C TYR A 243 0.26 17.46 -10.58
N ASN A 244 0.94 16.31 -10.44
CA ASN A 244 2.38 16.26 -10.21
C ASN A 244 3.18 16.83 -11.38
N MET A 245 2.85 16.46 -12.61
CA MET A 245 3.52 16.96 -13.82
C MET A 245 3.40 18.48 -14.00
N SER A 246 2.44 19.13 -13.34
CA SER A 246 2.25 20.58 -13.41
C SER A 246 3.04 21.38 -12.37
N ARG A 247 3.59 20.72 -11.33
CA ARG A 247 4.17 21.39 -10.15
C ARG A 247 5.63 21.05 -9.86
N PHE A 248 6.12 19.95 -10.40
CA PHE A 248 7.50 19.51 -10.22
C PHE A 248 8.36 19.87 -11.42
N ASP A 249 9.64 20.16 -11.18
CA ASP A 249 10.62 20.47 -12.22
C ASP A 249 10.93 19.26 -13.13
N GLU A 250 10.91 18.04 -12.58
CA GLU A 250 11.11 16.78 -13.31
C GLU A 250 9.82 15.94 -13.35
N PRO A 251 9.66 15.04 -14.34
CA PRO A 251 8.46 14.20 -14.45
C PRO A 251 8.23 13.30 -13.22
N VAL A 252 7.16 13.56 -12.46
CA VAL A 252 6.70 12.73 -11.34
C VAL A 252 5.39 12.04 -11.72
N PHE A 253 5.42 10.70 -11.79
CA PHE A 253 4.23 9.90 -12.05
C PHE A 253 3.46 9.62 -10.74
N PRO A 254 3.51 8.43 -10.09
CA PRO A 254 2.76 8.24 -8.85
C PRO A 254 3.46 8.80 -7.61
N SER A 255 4.80 8.85 -7.57
CA SER A 255 5.57 9.32 -6.41
C SER A 255 7.05 9.53 -6.74
N THR A 256 7.77 10.22 -5.87
CA THR A 256 9.24 10.40 -5.87
C THR A 256 9.99 9.39 -4.99
N ASN A 257 9.28 8.53 -4.23
CA ASN A 257 9.87 7.56 -3.30
C ASN A 257 10.92 6.63 -3.91
N ASP A 258 10.86 6.40 -5.21
CA ASP A 258 11.74 5.48 -5.91
C ASP A 258 13.21 5.90 -5.76
N GLY A 259 13.50 7.21 -5.78
CA GLY A 259 14.83 7.75 -5.51
C GLY A 259 15.32 7.40 -4.10
N ILE A 260 14.49 7.67 -3.08
CA ILE A 260 14.78 7.36 -1.67
C ILE A 260 15.02 5.84 -1.49
N ALA A 261 14.10 5.02 -2.03
CA ALA A 261 14.18 3.58 -1.94
C ALA A 261 15.43 3.02 -2.66
N LEU A 262 15.77 3.55 -3.82
CA LEU A 262 16.95 3.11 -4.58
C LEU A 262 18.24 3.52 -3.88
N LEU A 263 18.42 4.80 -3.52
CA LEU A 263 19.67 5.24 -2.89
C LEU A 263 19.84 4.68 -1.48
N GLY A 264 18.76 4.68 -0.68
CA GLY A 264 18.73 4.08 0.65
C GLY A 264 19.03 2.58 0.66
N SER A 265 18.93 1.92 -0.50
CA SER A 265 19.20 0.49 -0.65
C SER A 265 20.49 0.20 -1.43
N ASN A 266 21.22 1.19 -1.94
CA ASN A 266 22.38 0.95 -2.80
C ASN A 266 23.54 1.86 -2.40
N CYS A 267 24.19 1.46 -1.32
CA CYS A 267 25.30 2.15 -0.69
C CYS A 267 26.17 1.15 0.11
N GLU A 268 27.31 1.62 0.61
CA GLU A 268 28.33 0.78 1.26
C GLU A 268 27.81 0.00 2.46
N THR A 269 27.01 0.63 3.33
CA THR A 269 26.43 -0.03 4.52
C THR A 269 25.49 -1.16 4.14
N VAL A 270 24.68 -0.99 3.10
CA VAL A 270 23.72 -1.99 2.60
C VAL A 270 24.39 -3.07 1.75
N TYR A 271 25.56 -2.82 1.17
CA TYR A 271 26.26 -3.80 0.37
C TYR A 271 27.24 -4.63 1.21
N ASN A 272 28.00 -3.99 2.09
CA ASN A 272 29.11 -4.64 2.80
C ASN A 272 28.99 -4.56 4.34
N GLY A 273 28.03 -3.82 4.88
CA GLY A 273 27.83 -3.66 6.32
C GLY A 273 26.95 -4.73 6.98
N SER A 274 26.63 -4.49 8.26
CA SER A 274 25.64 -5.28 9.03
C SER A 274 24.29 -5.33 8.32
N ASP A 275 23.93 -4.23 7.65
CA ASP A 275 22.61 -3.98 7.09
C ASP A 275 22.49 -4.56 5.68
N THR A 276 23.28 -5.59 5.37
CA THR A 276 23.32 -6.19 4.03
C THR A 276 21.92 -6.59 3.60
N GLY A 277 21.40 -5.98 2.52
CA GLY A 277 20.06 -6.25 2.01
C GLY A 277 18.90 -5.59 2.77
N LEU A 278 19.17 -4.63 3.66
CA LEU A 278 18.16 -3.73 4.26
C LEU A 278 18.16 -2.36 3.56
N THR A 279 17.51 -1.39 4.18
CA THR A 279 17.50 0.03 3.80
C THR A 279 18.20 0.83 4.90
N ASP A 280 19.08 1.75 4.52
CA ASP A 280 19.77 2.66 5.44
C ASP A 280 19.56 4.13 4.99
N LEU A 281 18.84 4.89 5.81
CA LEU A 281 18.56 6.31 5.54
C LEU A 281 19.81 7.19 5.65
N ASN A 282 20.89 6.71 6.27
CA ASN A 282 22.16 7.44 6.28
C ASN A 282 22.75 7.57 4.87
N CYS A 283 22.36 6.70 3.94
CA CYS A 283 22.77 6.79 2.54
C CYS A 283 22.21 8.03 1.82
N LEU A 284 21.24 8.71 2.44
CA LEU A 284 20.67 9.97 1.95
C LEU A 284 21.41 11.20 2.52
N LYS A 285 22.34 11.03 3.47
CA LYS A 285 23.07 12.16 4.09
C LYS A 285 23.99 12.84 3.08
N GLY A 286 24.04 14.17 3.15
CA GLY A 286 24.89 15.00 2.26
C GLY A 286 24.31 15.22 0.87
N ASN A 287 23.08 14.77 0.63
CA ASN A 287 22.33 15.12 -0.57
C ASN A 287 21.71 16.52 -0.47
N PRO A 288 21.59 17.24 -1.60
CA PRO A 288 20.80 18.47 -1.64
C PRO A 288 19.36 18.17 -1.22
N ARG A 289 18.71 19.19 -0.66
CA ARG A 289 17.28 19.19 -0.38
C ARG A 289 16.66 20.33 -1.16
N GLY A 290 15.68 20.03 -1.99
CA GLY A 290 14.95 21.00 -2.79
C GLY A 290 13.71 20.36 -3.41
N ASP A 291 13.43 20.67 -4.67
CA ASP A 291 12.35 20.01 -5.41
C ASP A 291 12.53 18.48 -5.37
N GLN A 292 11.55 17.78 -4.80
CA GLN A 292 11.61 16.33 -4.58
C GLN A 292 11.80 15.52 -5.87
N SER A 293 11.36 16.04 -7.01
CA SER A 293 11.53 15.38 -8.32
C SER A 293 12.98 15.43 -8.80
N VAL A 294 13.67 16.55 -8.54
CA VAL A 294 15.10 16.73 -8.82
C VAL A 294 15.92 15.87 -7.88
N ASP A 295 15.60 15.89 -6.58
CA ASP A 295 16.28 15.09 -5.57
C ASP A 295 16.13 13.59 -5.89
N SER A 296 14.92 13.13 -6.21
CA SER A 296 14.67 11.75 -6.61
C SER A 296 15.46 11.35 -7.86
N ARG A 297 15.59 12.23 -8.86
CA ARG A 297 16.46 11.97 -10.03
C ARG A 297 17.92 11.80 -9.63
N ILE A 298 18.46 12.69 -8.81
CA ILE A 298 19.84 12.61 -8.31
C ILE A 298 20.05 11.30 -7.53
N TYR A 299 19.06 10.89 -6.73
CA TYR A 299 19.14 9.67 -5.93
C TYR A 299 19.13 8.42 -6.81
N ARG A 300 18.27 8.38 -7.83
CA ARG A 300 18.27 7.31 -8.83
C ARG A 300 19.63 7.20 -9.52
N ASP A 301 20.16 8.31 -10.03
CA ASP A 301 21.42 8.33 -10.77
C ASP A 301 22.57 7.79 -9.91
N ARG A 302 22.71 8.29 -8.68
CA ARG A 302 23.72 7.82 -7.71
C ARG A 302 23.55 6.34 -7.37
N ALA A 303 22.31 5.87 -7.17
CA ALA A 303 22.04 4.48 -6.87
C ALA A 303 22.43 3.55 -8.04
N PHE A 304 22.12 3.95 -9.28
CA PHE A 304 22.49 3.18 -10.47
C PHE A 304 23.99 3.19 -10.73
N ASP A 305 24.66 4.32 -10.52
CA ASP A 305 26.12 4.41 -10.57
C ASP A 305 26.75 3.42 -9.57
N TYR A 306 26.29 3.44 -8.31
CA TYR A 306 26.78 2.53 -7.28
C TYR A 306 26.53 1.05 -7.63
N ILE A 307 25.33 0.69 -8.12
CA ILE A 307 25.03 -0.67 -8.60
C ILE A 307 25.98 -1.06 -9.75
N SER A 308 26.25 -0.14 -10.67
CA SER A 308 27.05 -0.39 -11.86
C SER A 308 28.52 -0.66 -11.53
N GLU A 309 29.04 0.01 -10.49
CA GLU A 309 30.39 -0.19 -9.95
C GLU A 309 30.49 -1.48 -9.12
N HIS A 310 29.38 -1.94 -8.54
CA HIS A 310 29.33 -3.07 -7.60
C HIS A 310 28.50 -4.26 -8.08
N LYS A 311 28.42 -4.52 -9.40
CA LYS A 311 27.54 -5.56 -10.01
C LYS A 311 27.61 -6.94 -9.34
N GLY A 312 28.81 -7.41 -9.03
CA GLY A 312 29.01 -8.71 -8.37
C GLY A 312 28.37 -8.75 -6.98
N ARG A 313 28.50 -7.66 -6.22
CA ARG A 313 27.91 -7.53 -4.89
C ARG A 313 26.41 -7.29 -4.95
N ALA A 314 25.92 -6.56 -5.96
CA ALA A 314 24.50 -6.33 -6.18
C ALA A 314 23.72 -7.65 -6.27
N VAL A 315 24.25 -8.67 -6.96
CA VAL A 315 23.62 -10.00 -7.03
C VAL A 315 23.52 -10.64 -5.64
N VAL A 316 24.59 -10.58 -4.84
CA VAL A 316 24.59 -11.12 -3.47
C VAL A 316 23.56 -10.40 -2.60
N VAL A 317 23.50 -9.08 -2.68
CA VAL A 317 22.54 -8.24 -1.94
C VAL A 317 21.10 -8.56 -2.37
N THR A 318 20.84 -8.77 -3.67
CA THR A 318 19.53 -9.20 -4.15
C THR A 318 19.12 -10.56 -3.58
N VAL A 319 20.03 -11.53 -3.56
CA VAL A 319 19.77 -12.85 -2.94
C VAL A 319 19.53 -12.70 -1.44
N ALA A 320 20.31 -11.85 -0.75
CA ALA A 320 20.12 -11.55 0.66
C ALA A 320 18.73 -10.94 0.93
N ARG A 321 18.27 -9.99 0.10
CA ARG A 321 16.92 -9.40 0.18
C ARG A 321 15.82 -10.46 0.08
N VAL A 322 15.90 -11.34 -0.92
CA VAL A 322 14.96 -12.45 -1.05
C VAL A 322 15.04 -13.37 0.17
N GLY A 323 16.25 -13.67 0.66
CA GLY A 323 16.45 -14.44 1.87
C GLY A 323 15.82 -13.82 3.12
N ARG A 324 15.89 -12.49 3.26
CA ARG A 324 15.25 -11.73 4.34
C ARG A 324 13.73 -11.82 4.27
N THR A 325 13.12 -11.74 3.07
CA THR A 325 11.67 -11.90 2.90
C THR A 325 11.15 -13.22 3.49
N TRP A 326 11.94 -14.29 3.40
CA TRP A 326 11.60 -15.62 3.94
C TRP A 326 12.21 -15.88 5.32
N SER A 327 12.84 -14.88 5.95
CA SER A 327 13.54 -15.01 7.23
C SER A 327 14.63 -16.08 7.25
N VAL A 328 15.25 -16.39 6.10
CA VAL A 328 16.36 -17.36 5.98
C VAL A 328 17.74 -16.69 5.99
N PHE A 329 17.79 -15.37 5.85
CA PHE A 329 19.02 -14.58 5.94
C PHE A 329 18.91 -13.56 7.07
N ARG A 330 19.80 -13.69 8.08
CA ARG A 330 19.89 -12.82 9.27
C ARG A 330 18.52 -12.33 9.81
N PRO A 331 17.64 -13.25 10.25
CA PRO A 331 16.26 -12.91 10.63
C PRO A 331 16.16 -12.04 11.88
N LEU A 332 17.17 -12.06 12.75
CA LEU A 332 17.18 -11.29 14.00
C LEU A 332 17.45 -9.79 13.78
N ASP A 333 18.12 -9.42 12.67
CA ASP A 333 18.38 -8.01 12.33
C ASP A 333 17.10 -7.19 12.06
N MET A 334 15.93 -7.83 11.98
CA MET A 334 14.64 -7.15 11.78
C MET A 334 13.86 -6.95 13.09
N LEU A 335 14.43 -7.34 14.24
CA LEU A 335 13.81 -7.21 15.57
C LEU A 335 14.30 -5.98 16.35
N ASP A 336 15.43 -5.41 15.92
CA ASP A 336 16.05 -4.19 16.48
C ASP A 336 15.70 -2.96 15.62
#